data_AF-A0A7S1IMK1-F1
#
_entry.id   AF-A0A7S1IMK1-F1
#
_cell.length_a   1.000
_cell.length_b   1.000
_cell.length_c   1.000
_cell.angle_alpha   90.00
_cell.angle_beta   90.00
_cell.angle_gamma   90.00
#
_symmetry.space_group_name_H-M   'P 1'
#
loop_
_entity.id
_entity.type
_entity.pdbx_description
1 polymer ?
#
loop_
_entity_poly.entity_id
_entity_poly.type
_entity_poly.pdbx_seq_one_letter_code
_entity_poly.pdbx_strand_id
1 'polypeptide(L)'
;GALLCQIMMGQFGPADMHRWFSDMGVALKTEADGRVFPVSDSSQDVIDALERAAKEAGVQVFSKIRVKGATVIPEGGLNLILAGHTAPAKCDAVVFASGSDRPCLKAIEESLGHPVVPPVPSLFAFGLDQKSTTPSLLTGPEAAELSGLSLTDVAVSLAPRKGPEGDPARRALDDLKKDANTPRQGGLHLAHRGPVVFTHKGLSGPAALRLSAFAARAISSAGMGAFDLCLNTVVSAGLKNEAQTQEVLMQLRKDRPRDGVYSICPL
;
A
#
# COMPACT_ATOMS: atom_id res chain seq x y z
N GLY A 1 12.10 -10.67 9.08
CA GLY A 1 11.61 -9.50 8.33
C GLY A 1 12.36 -8.25 8.74
N ALA A 2 11.91 -7.57 9.80
CA ALA A 2 12.43 -6.26 10.22
C ALA A 2 13.96 -6.22 10.44
N LEU A 3 14.54 -7.22 11.11
CA LEU A 3 16.00 -7.28 11.33
C LEU A 3 16.80 -7.35 10.02
N LEU A 4 16.33 -8.14 9.04
CA LEU A 4 16.99 -8.22 7.73
C LEU A 4 16.95 -6.87 7.02
N CYS A 5 15.80 -6.20 7.02
CA CYS A 5 15.68 -4.86 6.45
C CYS A 5 16.60 -3.86 7.16
N GLN A 6 16.71 -3.92 8.49
CA GLN A 6 17.61 -3.05 9.25
C GLN A 6 19.08 -3.27 8.89
N ILE A 7 19.51 -4.53 8.75
CA ILE A 7 20.88 -4.86 8.33
C ILE A 7 21.14 -4.33 6.91
N MET A 8 20.24 -4.58 5.97
CA MET A 8 20.41 -4.13 4.58
C MET A 8 20.42 -2.60 4.48
N MET A 9 19.49 -1.92 5.14
CA MET A 9 19.40 -0.44 5.15
C MET A 9 20.57 0.22 5.89
N GLY A 10 21.26 -0.52 6.77
CA GLY A 10 22.50 -0.07 7.39
C GLY A 10 23.72 -0.18 6.48
N GLN A 11 23.67 -1.02 5.44
CA GLN A 11 24.75 -1.16 4.45
C GLN A 11 24.55 -0.25 3.23
N PHE A 12 23.30 -0.09 2.79
CA PHE A 12 22.93 0.80 1.69
C PHE A 12 21.55 1.39 1.97
N GLY A 13 21.54 2.61 2.51
CA GLY A 13 20.33 3.32 2.92
C GLY A 13 19.87 4.40 1.93
N PRO A 14 18.85 5.19 2.31
CA PRO A 14 18.33 6.27 1.47
C PRO A 14 19.38 7.31 1.07
N ALA A 15 20.32 7.64 1.96
CA ALA A 15 21.39 8.60 1.68
C ALA A 15 22.38 8.06 0.63
N ASP A 16 22.73 6.77 0.71
CA ASP A 16 23.60 6.10 -0.26
C ASP A 16 22.93 6.02 -1.63
N MET A 17 21.64 5.69 -1.67
CA MET A 17 20.84 5.70 -2.89
C MET A 17 20.82 7.08 -3.54
N HIS A 18 20.59 8.13 -2.76
CA HIS A 18 20.56 9.50 -3.25
C HIS A 18 21.91 9.89 -3.87
N ARG A 19 23.00 9.59 -3.17
CA ARG A 19 24.36 9.82 -3.66
C ARG A 19 24.63 9.04 -4.94
N TRP A 20 24.30 7.75 -4.96
CA TRP A 20 24.56 6.89 -6.11
C TRP A 20 23.89 7.40 -7.38
N PHE A 21 22.61 7.75 -7.33
CA PHE A 21 21.92 8.34 -8.47
C PHE A 21 22.48 9.71 -8.87
N SER A 22 22.88 10.53 -7.90
CA SER A 22 23.53 11.82 -8.17
C SER A 22 24.87 11.63 -8.90
N ASP A 23 25.69 10.67 -8.45
CA ASP A 23 26.97 10.30 -9.06
C ASP A 23 26.76 9.74 -10.49
N MET A 24 25.60 9.14 -10.75
CA MET A 24 25.16 8.70 -12.09
C MET A 24 24.56 9.82 -12.95
N GLY A 25 24.51 11.05 -12.46
CA GLY A 25 23.97 12.21 -13.20
C GLY A 25 22.45 12.35 -13.14
N VAL A 26 21.76 11.63 -12.24
CA VAL A 26 20.32 11.80 -12.00
C VAL A 26 20.12 12.72 -10.81
N ALA A 27 19.83 13.99 -11.07
CA ALA A 27 19.49 14.94 -10.02
C ALA A 27 18.15 14.57 -9.36
N LEU A 28 18.11 14.60 -8.03
CA LEU A 28 16.94 14.22 -7.25
C LEU A 28 16.37 15.42 -6.48
N LYS A 29 15.04 15.43 -6.31
CA LYS A 29 14.29 16.34 -5.44
C LYS A 29 13.53 15.54 -4.39
N THR A 30 13.37 16.13 -3.21
CA THR A 30 12.56 15.56 -2.13
C THR A 30 11.33 16.43 -1.91
N GLU A 31 10.15 15.81 -1.94
CA GLU A 31 8.89 16.48 -1.63
C GLU A 31 8.68 16.62 -0.11
N ALA A 32 7.72 17.45 0.30
CA ALA A 32 7.46 17.74 1.71
C ALA A 32 7.13 16.52 2.58
N ASP A 33 6.66 15.43 1.96
CA ASP A 33 6.35 14.17 2.64
C ASP A 33 7.51 13.16 2.64
N GLY A 34 8.68 13.56 2.16
CA GLY A 34 9.90 12.77 2.12
C GLY A 34 10.06 11.86 0.90
N ARG A 35 9.09 11.86 -0.04
CA ARG A 35 9.25 11.13 -1.30
C ARG A 35 10.32 11.78 -2.16
N VAL A 36 11.11 10.94 -2.84
CA VAL A 36 12.23 11.38 -3.68
C VAL A 36 11.92 11.05 -5.14
N PHE A 37 12.11 12.02 -6.01
CA PHE A 37 11.86 11.91 -7.44
C PHE A 37 13.04 12.50 -8.24
N PRO A 38 13.26 12.07 -9.49
CA PRO A 38 14.09 12.82 -10.42
C PRO A 38 13.58 14.25 -10.56
N VAL A 39 14.49 15.23 -10.62
CA VAL A 39 14.12 16.64 -10.84
C VAL A 39 13.33 16.81 -12.15
N SER A 40 13.63 15.98 -13.15
CA SER A 40 12.97 15.94 -14.47
C SER A 40 11.54 15.40 -14.45
N ASP A 41 11.08 14.81 -13.34
CA ASP A 41 9.82 14.06 -13.25
C ASP A 41 9.71 12.89 -14.25
N SER A 42 10.85 12.39 -14.74
CA SER A 42 10.91 11.28 -15.70
C SER A 42 11.46 10.02 -15.04
N SER A 43 10.70 8.92 -15.09
CA SER A 43 11.22 7.60 -14.71
C SER A 43 12.30 7.09 -15.68
N GLN A 44 12.37 7.65 -16.89
CA GLN A 44 13.36 7.24 -17.89
C GLN A 44 14.79 7.53 -17.42
N ASP A 45 15.03 8.64 -16.71
CA ASP A 45 16.37 9.00 -16.21
C ASP A 45 16.93 7.93 -15.27
N VAL A 46 16.05 7.33 -14.46
CA VAL A 46 16.39 6.23 -13.55
C VAL A 46 16.70 4.96 -14.33
N ILE A 47 15.91 4.65 -15.37
CA ILE A 47 16.11 3.49 -16.23
C ILE A 47 17.45 3.61 -16.97
N ASP A 48 17.70 4.75 -17.61
CA ASP A 48 18.92 5.00 -18.38
C ASP A 48 20.17 4.92 -17.51
N ALA A 49 20.10 5.45 -16.28
CA ALA A 49 21.19 5.33 -15.31
C ALA A 49 21.49 3.87 -14.95
N LEU A 50 20.45 3.07 -14.64
CA LEU A 50 20.60 1.65 -14.31
C LEU A 50 21.10 0.81 -15.49
N GLU A 51 20.59 1.06 -16.70
CA GLU A 51 21.04 0.37 -17.92
C GLU A 51 22.49 0.70 -18.26
N ARG A 52 22.89 1.97 -18.12
CA ARG A 52 24.29 2.39 -18.28
C ARG A 52 25.18 1.71 -17.23
N ALA A 53 24.76 1.71 -15.95
CA ALA A 53 25.48 1.04 -14.88
C ALA A 53 25.74 -0.44 -15.19
N ALA A 54 24.69 -1.14 -15.63
CA ALA A 54 24.77 -2.55 -15.99
C ALA A 54 25.73 -2.77 -17.16
N LYS A 55 25.64 -1.94 -18.20
CA LYS A 55 26.51 -2.01 -19.38
C LYS A 55 27.98 -1.77 -19.02
N GLU A 56 28.27 -0.75 -18.22
CA GLU A 56 29.63 -0.40 -17.78
C GLU A 56 30.24 -1.49 -16.91
N ALA A 57 29.41 -2.17 -16.11
CA ALA A 57 29.82 -3.35 -15.33
C ALA A 57 29.96 -4.63 -16.17
N GLY A 58 29.70 -4.59 -17.48
CA GLY A 58 29.77 -5.75 -18.37
C GLY A 58 28.61 -6.76 -18.21
N VAL A 59 27.50 -6.34 -17.60
CA VAL A 59 26.31 -7.19 -17.43
C VAL A 59 25.63 -7.40 -18.79
N GLN A 60 25.38 -8.67 -19.13
CA GLN A 60 24.61 -9.02 -20.31
C GLN A 60 23.12 -9.03 -19.99
N VAL A 61 22.34 -8.25 -20.74
CA VAL A 61 20.89 -8.13 -20.55
C VAL A 61 20.17 -8.83 -21.69
N PHE A 62 19.39 -9.86 -21.35
CA PHE A 62 18.56 -10.60 -22.31
C PHE A 62 17.09 -10.28 -22.07
N SER A 63 16.49 -9.47 -22.95
CA SER A 63 15.07 -9.13 -22.87
C SER A 63 14.20 -10.14 -23.62
N LYS A 64 12.88 -10.11 -23.36
CA LYS A 64 11.89 -11.02 -23.97
C LYS A 64 12.11 -12.51 -23.65
N ILE A 65 12.94 -12.83 -22.65
CA ILE A 65 13.13 -14.19 -22.14
C ILE A 65 12.45 -14.30 -20.78
N ARG A 66 11.33 -15.02 -20.71
CA ARG A 66 10.66 -15.28 -19.44
C ARG A 66 11.25 -16.51 -18.78
N VAL A 67 11.80 -16.37 -17.59
CA VAL A 67 12.15 -17.48 -16.71
C VAL A 67 10.87 -18.01 -16.05
N LYS A 68 10.64 -19.32 -16.11
CA LYS A 68 9.47 -20.01 -15.54
C LYS A 68 9.78 -20.72 -14.22
N GLY A 69 11.06 -20.94 -13.92
CA GLY A 69 11.49 -21.59 -12.70
C GLY A 69 12.98 -21.91 -12.74
N ALA A 70 13.46 -22.52 -11.66
CA ALA A 70 14.82 -22.99 -11.52
C ALA A 70 14.82 -24.34 -10.80
N THR A 71 15.75 -25.23 -11.13
CA THR A 71 15.98 -26.49 -10.41
C THR A 71 17.45 -26.64 -10.05
N VAL A 72 17.73 -27.26 -8.91
CA VAL A 72 19.10 -27.57 -8.49
C VAL A 72 19.64 -28.73 -9.32
N ILE A 73 20.89 -28.61 -9.75
CA ILE A 73 21.62 -29.68 -10.44
C ILE A 73 22.35 -30.52 -9.39
N PRO A 74 22.22 -31.87 -9.40
CA PRO A 74 22.88 -32.73 -8.40
C PRO A 74 24.41 -32.55 -8.32
N GLU A 75 25.05 -32.28 -9.46
CA GLU A 75 26.50 -32.06 -9.58
C GLU A 75 26.93 -30.63 -9.21
N GLY A 76 25.98 -29.74 -8.90
CA GLY A 76 26.22 -28.34 -8.57
C GLY A 76 25.65 -27.36 -9.61
N GLY A 77 25.22 -26.19 -9.12
CA GLY A 77 24.58 -25.14 -9.92
C GLY A 77 23.07 -25.32 -10.09
N LEU A 78 22.49 -24.54 -11.00
CA LEU A 78 21.06 -24.48 -11.27
C LEU A 78 20.75 -24.52 -12.76
N ASN A 79 19.62 -25.13 -13.10
CA ASN A 79 18.99 -25.04 -14.41
C ASN A 79 17.84 -24.03 -14.35
N LEU A 80 17.90 -22.97 -15.15
CA LEU A 80 16.81 -22.03 -15.37
C LEU A 80 15.91 -22.53 -16.50
N ILE A 81 14.61 -22.64 -16.21
CA ILE A 81 13.60 -23.05 -17.17
C ILE A 81 13.13 -21.82 -17.92
N LEU A 82 13.38 -21.76 -19.23
CA LEU A 82 13.04 -20.59 -20.06
C LEU A 82 11.78 -20.86 -20.89
N ALA A 83 10.88 -19.88 -20.96
CA ALA A 83 9.68 -19.96 -21.78
C ALA A 83 10.04 -20.12 -23.27
N GLY A 84 9.44 -21.11 -23.94
CA GLY A 84 9.64 -21.33 -25.38
C GLY A 84 10.98 -21.98 -25.75
N HIS A 85 11.77 -22.43 -24.76
CA HIS A 85 13.04 -23.11 -24.99
C HIS A 85 12.99 -24.53 -24.42
N THR A 86 13.58 -25.48 -25.14
CA THR A 86 13.65 -26.89 -24.72
C THR A 86 14.84 -27.14 -23.79
N ALA A 87 15.96 -26.47 -24.04
CA ALA A 87 17.15 -26.56 -23.20
C ALA A 87 17.10 -25.50 -22.07
N PRO A 88 17.43 -25.87 -20.82
CA PRO A 88 17.58 -24.91 -19.74
C PRO A 88 18.87 -24.08 -19.90
N ALA A 89 18.89 -22.89 -19.30
CA ALA A 89 20.12 -22.14 -19.12
C ALA A 89 20.78 -22.55 -17.79
N LYS A 90 22.09 -22.80 -17.80
CA LYS A 90 22.83 -23.20 -16.60
C LYS A 90 23.48 -21.99 -15.92
N CYS A 91 23.49 -21.96 -14.60
CA CYS A 91 24.23 -20.97 -13.82
C CYS A 91 24.68 -21.54 -12.48
N ASP A 92 25.74 -20.98 -11.90
CA ASP A 92 26.24 -21.39 -10.59
C ASP A 92 25.42 -20.78 -9.45
N ALA A 93 24.86 -19.59 -9.68
CA ALA A 93 24.04 -18.85 -8.74
C ALA A 93 22.86 -18.17 -9.44
N VAL A 94 21.79 -17.90 -8.70
CA VAL A 94 20.62 -17.16 -9.17
C VAL A 94 20.18 -16.12 -8.15
N VAL A 95 19.85 -14.92 -8.62
CA VAL A 95 19.20 -13.87 -7.82
C VAL A 95 17.80 -13.66 -8.36
N PHE A 96 16.78 -13.95 -7.55
CA PHE A 96 15.39 -13.69 -7.94
C PHE A 96 15.01 -12.23 -7.63
N ALA A 97 14.95 -11.42 -8.69
CA ALA A 97 14.47 -10.04 -8.65
C ALA A 97 13.19 -9.84 -9.51
N SER A 98 12.35 -10.87 -9.60
CA SER A 98 11.18 -10.93 -10.49
C SER A 98 9.90 -10.28 -9.93
N GLY A 99 10.00 -9.59 -8.78
CA GLY A 99 8.84 -9.05 -8.09
C GLY A 99 7.88 -10.17 -7.63
N SER A 100 6.59 -10.01 -7.87
CA SER A 100 5.55 -10.96 -7.45
C SER A 100 5.19 -12.02 -8.53
N ASP A 101 6.11 -12.36 -9.43
CA ASP A 101 5.86 -13.38 -10.46
C ASP A 101 5.63 -14.77 -9.81
N ARG A 102 4.42 -15.31 -10.02
CA ARG A 102 3.98 -16.57 -9.38
C ARG A 102 4.85 -17.78 -9.77
N PRO A 103 5.20 -18.00 -11.06
CA PRO A 103 6.15 -19.06 -11.42
C PRO A 103 7.48 -18.99 -10.65
N CYS A 104 8.09 -17.81 -10.53
CA CYS A 104 9.32 -17.64 -9.75
C CYS A 104 9.12 -17.95 -8.27
N LEU A 105 8.05 -17.44 -7.63
CA LEU A 105 7.73 -17.74 -6.23
C LEU A 105 7.56 -19.25 -6.00
N LYS A 106 6.86 -19.93 -6.91
CA LYS A 106 6.68 -21.39 -6.88
C LYS A 106 8.01 -22.13 -7.00
N ALA A 107 8.92 -21.66 -7.85
CA ALA A 107 10.25 -22.25 -7.98
C ALA A 107 11.09 -22.10 -6.69
N ILE A 108 11.04 -20.92 -6.05
CA ILE A 108 11.69 -20.67 -4.76
C ILE A 108 11.16 -21.63 -3.69
N GLU A 109 9.83 -21.82 -3.64
CA GLU A 109 9.19 -22.69 -2.66
C GLU A 109 9.43 -24.18 -2.93
N GLU A 110 9.05 -24.65 -4.10
CA GLU A 110 8.99 -26.09 -4.39
C GLU A 110 10.32 -26.66 -4.89
N SER A 111 11.08 -25.88 -5.66
CA SER A 111 12.32 -26.38 -6.30
C SER A 111 13.58 -26.05 -5.51
N LEU A 112 13.60 -24.91 -4.82
CA LEU A 112 14.73 -24.50 -3.98
C LEU A 112 14.49 -24.75 -2.49
N GLY A 113 13.27 -25.11 -2.10
CA GLY A 113 12.93 -25.52 -0.73
C GLY A 113 12.86 -24.36 0.27
N HIS A 114 12.73 -23.11 -0.18
CA HIS A 114 12.63 -21.95 0.70
C HIS A 114 11.17 -21.60 1.00
N PRO A 115 10.76 -21.45 2.27
CA PRO A 115 9.37 -21.12 2.58
C PRO A 115 8.98 -19.75 2.01
N VAL A 116 7.83 -19.70 1.32
CA VAL A 116 7.26 -18.45 0.81
C VAL A 116 6.05 -18.07 1.65
N VAL A 117 6.07 -16.86 2.22
CA VAL A 117 4.89 -16.32 2.89
C VAL A 117 3.84 -15.99 1.83
N PRO A 118 2.60 -16.51 1.93
CA PRO A 118 1.58 -16.28 0.91
C PRO A 118 1.39 -14.78 0.65
N PRO A 119 1.50 -14.32 -0.62
CA PRO A 119 1.31 -12.92 -0.95
C PRO A 119 -0.17 -12.55 -0.83
N VAL A 120 -0.42 -11.37 -0.26
CA VAL A 120 -1.74 -10.75 -0.21
C VAL A 120 -1.66 -9.39 -0.91
N PRO A 121 -2.73 -8.92 -1.59
CA PRO A 121 -2.77 -7.58 -2.15
C PRO A 121 -2.48 -6.52 -1.10
N SER A 122 -1.78 -5.46 -1.48
CA SER A 122 -1.39 -4.33 -0.62
C SER A 122 -1.30 -3.07 -1.48
N LEU A 123 -1.41 -1.88 -0.88
CA LEU A 123 -1.44 -0.59 -1.59
C LEU A 123 -2.53 -0.51 -2.67
N PHE A 124 -3.75 -0.95 -2.33
CA PHE A 124 -4.91 -0.92 -3.21
C PHE A 124 -5.96 0.09 -2.75
N ALA A 125 -6.78 0.56 -3.70
CA ALA A 125 -7.95 1.39 -3.41
C ALA A 125 -9.09 0.52 -2.86
N PHE A 126 -9.88 1.06 -1.93
CA PHE A 126 -11.03 0.35 -1.36
C PHE A 126 -12.23 0.42 -2.30
N GLY A 127 -12.68 -0.73 -2.77
CA GLY A 127 -13.98 -0.84 -3.45
C GLY A 127 -15.12 -0.75 -2.43
N LEU A 128 -16.13 0.07 -2.71
CA LEU A 128 -17.35 0.15 -1.91
C LEU A 128 -18.46 -0.66 -2.59
N ASP A 129 -19.16 -1.48 -1.81
CA ASP A 129 -20.25 -2.31 -2.30
C ASP A 129 -21.44 -1.45 -2.75
N GLN A 130 -21.66 -1.43 -4.05
CA GLN A 130 -22.71 -0.63 -4.71
C GLN A 130 -24.12 -1.19 -4.47
N LYS A 131 -24.24 -2.39 -3.92
CA LYS A 131 -25.52 -3.07 -3.67
C LYS A 131 -25.80 -3.29 -2.18
N SER A 132 -24.90 -2.84 -1.30
CA SER A 132 -25.08 -3.03 0.14
C SER A 132 -26.32 -2.27 0.61
N THR A 133 -27.17 -2.97 1.36
CA THR A 133 -28.31 -2.38 2.07
C THR A 133 -28.01 -2.17 3.55
N THR A 134 -26.76 -2.38 3.98
CA THR A 134 -26.34 -2.16 5.37
C THR A 134 -26.40 -0.65 5.65
N PRO A 135 -27.11 -0.22 6.72
CA PRO A 135 -27.16 1.18 7.09
C PRO A 135 -25.75 1.74 7.29
N SER A 136 -25.45 2.81 6.57
CA SER A 136 -24.18 3.55 6.65
C SER A 136 -24.48 5.04 6.48
N LEU A 137 -23.56 5.91 6.93
CA LEU A 137 -23.69 7.35 6.72
C LEU A 137 -23.53 7.73 5.24
N LEU A 138 -22.81 6.91 4.48
CA LEU A 138 -22.58 7.09 3.06
C LEU A 138 -22.50 5.72 2.39
N THR A 139 -23.50 5.38 1.60
CA THR A 139 -23.57 4.12 0.87
C THR A 139 -22.60 4.09 -0.32
N GLY A 140 -22.38 2.90 -0.90
CA GLY A 140 -21.57 2.75 -2.11
C GLY A 140 -22.02 3.64 -3.27
N PRO A 141 -23.33 3.69 -3.61
CA PRO A 141 -23.86 4.57 -4.65
C PRO A 141 -23.69 6.06 -4.34
N GLU A 142 -24.01 6.51 -3.12
CA GLU A 142 -23.84 7.92 -2.73
C GLU A 142 -22.36 8.33 -2.75
N ALA A 143 -21.44 7.43 -2.36
CA ALA A 143 -20.01 7.68 -2.46
C ALA A 143 -19.53 7.75 -3.92
N ALA A 144 -20.19 7.06 -4.86
CA ALA A 144 -19.86 7.14 -6.28
C ALA A 144 -20.28 8.48 -6.89
N GLU A 145 -21.35 9.10 -6.39
CA GLU A 145 -21.74 10.47 -6.79
C GLU A 145 -20.66 11.49 -6.43
N LEU A 146 -19.89 11.25 -5.36
CA LEU A 146 -18.74 12.07 -4.96
C LEU A 146 -17.48 11.85 -5.81
N SER A 147 -17.52 11.04 -6.87
CA SER A 147 -16.33 10.69 -7.65
C SER A 147 -15.60 11.94 -8.17
N GLY A 148 -14.31 12.06 -7.83
CA GLY A 148 -13.46 13.22 -8.12
C GLY A 148 -13.26 14.14 -6.92
N LEU A 149 -14.16 14.10 -5.93
CA LEU A 149 -13.99 14.85 -4.69
C LEU A 149 -12.77 14.35 -3.93
N SER A 150 -11.87 15.27 -3.61
CA SER A 150 -10.66 15.00 -2.85
C SER A 150 -10.72 15.71 -1.49
N LEU A 151 -10.47 14.96 -0.42
CA LEU A 151 -10.29 15.50 0.92
C LEU A 151 -8.80 15.46 1.22
N THR A 152 -8.18 16.61 1.47
CA THR A 152 -6.73 16.74 1.65
C THR A 152 -6.26 16.30 3.03
N ASP A 153 -7.14 16.38 4.03
CA ASP A 153 -6.80 16.13 5.41
C ASP A 153 -7.91 15.40 6.18
N VAL A 154 -7.94 14.08 6.02
CA VAL A 154 -8.91 13.19 6.67
C VAL A 154 -8.16 12.03 7.29
N ALA A 155 -8.68 11.46 8.39
CA ALA A 155 -8.21 10.18 8.89
C ALA A 155 -9.12 9.05 8.39
N VAL A 156 -8.53 8.03 7.77
CA VAL A 156 -9.21 6.83 7.29
C VAL A 156 -8.85 5.63 8.16
N SER A 157 -9.84 4.82 8.53
CA SER A 157 -9.64 3.59 9.32
C SER A 157 -10.64 2.50 8.93
N LEU A 158 -10.45 1.29 9.47
CA LEU A 158 -11.39 0.17 9.31
C LEU A 158 -12.13 -0.10 10.62
N ALA A 159 -13.43 -0.35 10.52
CA ALA A 159 -14.24 -0.92 11.58
C ALA A 159 -14.77 -2.30 11.16
N PRO A 160 -14.77 -3.31 12.03
CA PRO A 160 -15.39 -4.58 11.71
C PRO A 160 -16.91 -4.38 11.66
N ARG A 161 -17.59 -4.94 10.65
CA ARG A 161 -19.06 -4.96 10.64
C ARG A 161 -19.55 -5.73 11.87
N LYS A 162 -20.71 -5.34 12.42
CA LYS A 162 -21.31 -6.08 13.54
C LYS A 162 -21.62 -7.52 13.09
N GLY A 163 -20.95 -8.48 13.73
CA GLY A 163 -21.18 -9.91 13.57
C GLY A 163 -21.26 -10.61 14.95
N PRO A 164 -21.49 -11.93 14.99
CA PRO A 164 -21.53 -12.69 16.24
C PRO A 164 -20.19 -12.60 17.00
N GLU A 165 -20.24 -12.85 18.31
CA GLU A 165 -19.08 -12.81 19.19
C GLU A 165 -17.99 -13.79 18.66
N GLY A 166 -16.80 -13.27 18.35
CA GLY A 166 -15.72 -14.04 17.74
C GLY A 166 -15.54 -13.86 16.22
N ASP A 167 -16.23 -12.90 15.60
CA ASP A 167 -16.09 -12.52 14.19
C ASP A 167 -14.60 -12.44 13.73
N PRO A 168 -14.21 -13.13 12.63
CA PRO A 168 -12.87 -13.07 12.06
C PRO A 168 -12.33 -11.65 11.85
N ALA A 169 -13.18 -10.68 11.49
CA ALA A 169 -12.81 -9.28 11.30
C ALA A 169 -12.37 -8.61 12.60
N ARG A 170 -13.10 -8.88 13.69
CA ARG A 170 -12.80 -8.37 15.03
C ARG A 170 -11.46 -8.92 15.51
N ARG A 171 -11.28 -10.24 15.42
CA ARG A 171 -10.03 -10.92 15.80
C ARG A 171 -8.84 -10.39 15.01
N ALA A 172 -8.99 -10.29 13.69
CA ALA A 172 -7.93 -9.80 12.81
C ALA A 172 -7.49 -8.37 13.15
N LEU A 173 -8.44 -7.48 13.48
CA LEU A 173 -8.09 -6.14 13.96
C LEU A 173 -7.43 -6.20 15.33
N ASP A 174 -7.97 -6.95 16.30
CA ASP A 174 -7.42 -7.04 17.65
C ASP A 174 -6.00 -7.61 17.67
N ASP A 175 -5.66 -8.54 16.78
CA ASP A 175 -4.30 -9.04 16.62
C ASP A 175 -3.37 -7.98 16.05
N LEU A 176 -3.82 -7.19 15.08
CA LEU A 176 -3.04 -6.04 14.60
C LEU A 176 -2.86 -4.97 15.70
N LYS A 177 -3.81 -4.79 16.63
CA LYS A 177 -3.64 -3.85 17.75
C LYS A 177 -2.47 -4.20 18.68
N LYS A 178 -2.17 -5.50 18.79
CA LYS A 178 -1.06 -6.02 19.61
C LYS A 178 0.31 -5.82 18.95
N ASP A 179 0.35 -5.68 17.62
CA ASP A 179 1.60 -5.37 16.90
C ASP A 179 2.03 -3.93 17.19
N ALA A 180 3.24 -3.79 17.75
CA ALA A 180 3.83 -2.50 18.09
C ALA A 180 4.09 -1.61 16.85
N ASN A 181 4.19 -2.22 15.67
CA ASN A 181 4.40 -1.50 14.41
C ASN A 181 3.09 -1.08 13.73
N THR A 182 1.93 -1.43 14.29
CA THR A 182 0.64 -1.03 13.72
C THR A 182 0.42 0.47 13.92
N PRO A 183 0.14 1.22 12.84
CA PRO A 183 -0.12 2.66 12.90
C PRO A 183 -1.30 2.98 13.83
N ARG A 184 -1.13 4.04 14.62
CA ARG A 184 -2.15 4.56 15.53
C ARG A 184 -2.35 6.04 15.29
N GLN A 185 -3.61 6.49 15.28
CA GLN A 185 -3.94 7.91 15.17
C GLN A 185 -5.13 8.27 16.03
N GLY A 186 -4.94 9.22 16.97
CA GLY A 186 -6.01 9.67 17.86
C GLY A 186 -6.65 8.54 18.69
N GLY A 187 -5.89 7.48 19.00
CA GLY A 187 -6.41 6.29 19.68
C GLY A 187 -7.07 5.24 18.77
N LEU A 188 -7.31 5.55 17.49
CA LEU A 188 -7.72 4.56 16.49
C LEU A 188 -6.51 3.75 16.02
N HIS A 189 -6.65 2.42 16.07
CA HIS A 189 -5.70 1.49 15.49
C HIS A 189 -6.00 1.29 14.00
N LEU A 190 -4.97 1.14 13.17
CA LEU A 190 -5.11 1.15 11.70
C LEU A 190 -5.84 2.40 11.22
N ALA A 191 -5.31 3.55 11.60
CA ALA A 191 -5.76 4.83 11.09
C ALA A 191 -4.61 5.54 10.41
N HIS A 192 -4.90 6.14 9.26
CA HIS A 192 -3.96 6.96 8.49
C HIS A 192 -4.60 8.28 8.13
N ARG A 193 -3.87 9.37 8.35
CA ARG A 193 -4.27 10.71 7.94
C ARG A 193 -3.53 11.15 6.71
N GLY A 194 -4.25 11.85 5.85
CA GLY A 194 -3.73 12.44 4.65
C GLY A 194 -4.80 12.47 3.57
N PRO A 195 -4.40 12.73 2.32
CA PRO A 195 -5.35 12.88 1.24
C PRO A 195 -6.07 11.57 0.91
N VAL A 196 -7.37 11.68 0.63
CA VAL A 196 -8.19 10.64 0.01
C VAL A 196 -8.95 11.23 -1.17
N VAL A 197 -9.31 10.39 -2.12
CA VAL A 197 -10.13 10.76 -3.26
C VAL A 197 -11.25 9.74 -3.44
N PHE A 198 -12.47 10.24 -3.60
CA PHE A 198 -13.61 9.42 -4.00
C PHE A 198 -13.51 9.10 -5.50
N THR A 199 -13.84 7.87 -5.84
CA THR A 199 -13.82 7.36 -7.20
C THR A 199 -15.17 6.72 -7.50
N HIS A 200 -15.47 6.51 -8.78
CA HIS A 200 -16.65 5.78 -9.24
C HIS A 200 -16.85 4.37 -8.63
N LYS A 201 -15.82 3.79 -7.98
CA LYS A 201 -15.86 2.45 -7.37
C LYS A 201 -15.66 2.44 -5.86
N GLY A 202 -15.32 3.58 -5.24
CA GLY A 202 -14.98 3.64 -3.83
C GLY A 202 -13.91 4.68 -3.51
N LEU A 203 -12.97 4.36 -2.61
CA LEU A 203 -12.03 5.33 -2.05
C LEU A 203 -10.57 5.00 -2.40
N SER A 204 -9.83 6.00 -2.86
CA SER A 204 -8.39 5.93 -3.15
C SER A 204 -7.63 7.07 -2.45
N GLY A 205 -6.37 7.26 -2.83
CA GLY A 205 -5.48 8.30 -2.30
C GLY A 205 -4.50 7.78 -1.26
N PRO A 206 -3.41 8.53 -0.96
CA PRO A 206 -2.30 8.08 -0.14
C PRO A 206 -2.70 7.46 1.20
N ALA A 207 -3.68 8.05 1.90
CA ALA A 207 -4.11 7.54 3.20
C ALA A 207 -4.85 6.19 3.07
N ALA A 208 -5.71 6.04 2.06
CA ALA A 208 -6.42 4.80 1.77
C ALA A 208 -5.47 3.68 1.32
N LEU A 209 -4.54 3.98 0.39
CA LEU A 209 -3.55 3.01 -0.07
C LEU A 209 -2.66 2.54 1.09
N ARG A 210 -2.20 3.47 1.94
CA ARG A 210 -1.39 3.13 3.11
C ARG A 210 -2.17 2.28 4.11
N LEU A 211 -3.42 2.62 4.39
CA LEU A 211 -4.29 1.79 5.24
C LEU A 211 -4.42 0.37 4.71
N SER A 212 -4.64 0.21 3.40
CA SER A 212 -4.74 -1.11 2.78
C SER A 212 -3.46 -1.95 2.98
N ALA A 213 -2.29 -1.33 3.02
CA ALA A 213 -1.03 -2.04 3.20
C ALA A 213 -0.86 -2.62 4.61
N PHE A 214 -1.24 -1.86 5.64
CA PHE A 214 -1.21 -2.34 7.03
C PHE A 214 -2.37 -3.29 7.32
N ALA A 215 -3.52 -3.10 6.67
CA ALA A 215 -4.71 -3.92 6.84
C ALA A 215 -4.72 -5.19 5.97
N ALA A 216 -3.80 -5.33 5.01
CA ALA A 216 -3.84 -6.33 3.94
C ALA A 216 -4.10 -7.75 4.44
N ARG A 217 -3.37 -8.17 5.48
CA ARG A 217 -3.53 -9.51 6.07
C ARG A 217 -4.85 -9.67 6.81
N ALA A 218 -5.30 -8.66 7.54
CA ALA A 218 -6.58 -8.70 8.24
C ALA A 218 -7.77 -8.76 7.27
N ILE A 219 -7.71 -7.99 6.19
CA ILE A 219 -8.71 -8.05 5.11
C ILE A 219 -8.69 -9.42 4.45
N SER A 220 -7.50 -9.93 4.13
CA SER A 220 -7.37 -11.25 3.50
C SER A 220 -7.86 -12.39 4.39
N SER A 221 -7.68 -12.32 5.72
CA SER A 221 -8.10 -13.37 6.64
C SER A 221 -9.59 -13.31 7.00
N ALA A 222 -10.16 -12.10 7.08
CA ALA A 222 -11.56 -11.91 7.44
C ALA A 222 -12.50 -12.00 6.22
N GLY A 223 -11.96 -11.82 5.01
CA GLY A 223 -12.72 -11.83 3.77
C GLY A 223 -13.13 -10.44 3.30
N MET A 224 -13.36 -10.32 1.99
CA MET A 224 -13.82 -9.07 1.38
C MET A 224 -15.21 -8.71 1.90
N GLY A 225 -15.39 -7.44 2.28
CA GLY A 225 -16.67 -6.94 2.83
C GLY A 225 -16.86 -7.19 4.33
N ALA A 226 -15.85 -7.67 5.05
CA ALA A 226 -15.93 -7.85 6.51
C ALA A 226 -15.79 -6.53 7.31
N PHE A 227 -15.42 -5.44 6.63
CA PHE A 227 -15.14 -4.15 7.25
C PHE A 227 -15.99 -3.03 6.63
N ASP A 228 -16.26 -2.04 7.48
CA ASP A 228 -16.69 -0.70 7.09
C ASP A 228 -15.48 0.22 7.03
N LEU A 229 -15.51 1.13 6.06
CA LEU A 229 -14.50 2.17 5.92
C LEU A 229 -14.97 3.41 6.68
N CYS A 230 -14.17 3.88 7.63
CA CYS A 230 -14.49 5.06 8.43
C CYS A 230 -13.66 6.25 7.96
N LEU A 231 -14.32 7.39 7.78
CA LEU A 231 -13.70 8.67 7.47
C LEU A 231 -13.95 9.65 8.61
N ASN A 232 -12.88 10.15 9.20
CA ASN A 232 -12.93 11.21 10.20
C ASN A 232 -12.38 12.50 9.58
N THR A 233 -13.30 13.39 9.20
CA THR A 233 -13.01 14.67 8.55
C THR A 233 -12.73 15.81 9.54
N VAL A 234 -13.17 15.67 10.80
CA VAL A 234 -12.99 16.71 11.82
C VAL A 234 -11.57 16.81 12.38
N VAL A 235 -10.70 15.85 12.02
CA VAL A 235 -9.25 15.93 12.32
C VAL A 235 -8.60 17.18 11.72
N SER A 236 -9.11 17.67 10.59
CA SER A 236 -8.67 18.91 9.95
C SER A 236 -8.93 20.15 10.83
N ALA A 237 -10.00 20.12 11.63
CA ALA A 237 -10.35 21.15 12.59
C ALA A 237 -9.64 20.99 13.95
N GLY A 238 -8.76 19.99 14.11
CA GLY A 238 -8.05 19.73 15.37
C GLY A 238 -8.92 19.13 16.48
N LEU A 239 -10.13 18.69 16.16
CA LEU A 239 -11.08 18.12 17.11
C LEU A 239 -10.71 16.67 17.42
N LYS A 240 -10.71 16.31 18.71
CA LYS A 240 -10.19 15.00 19.17
C LYS A 240 -11.28 13.96 19.37
N ASN A 241 -12.51 14.38 19.62
CA ASN A 241 -13.62 13.48 19.92
C ASN A 241 -14.98 14.11 19.59
N GLU A 242 -16.02 13.29 19.72
CA GLU A 242 -17.40 13.66 19.46
C GLU A 242 -17.87 14.81 20.37
N ALA A 243 -17.55 14.77 21.65
CA ALA A 243 -17.97 15.79 22.62
C ALA A 243 -17.44 17.19 22.24
N GLN A 244 -16.16 17.29 21.87
CA GLN A 244 -15.57 18.55 21.38
C GLN A 244 -16.22 19.02 20.08
N THR A 245 -16.50 18.09 19.17
CA THR A 245 -17.20 18.42 17.91
C THR A 245 -18.60 18.97 18.19
N GLN A 246 -19.34 18.33 19.08
CA GLN A 246 -20.67 18.73 19.48
C GLN A 246 -20.67 20.10 20.17
N GLU A 247 -19.71 20.36 21.06
CA GLU A 247 -19.55 21.65 21.73
C GLU A 247 -19.32 22.78 20.73
N VAL A 248 -18.42 22.59 19.75
CA VAL A 248 -18.15 23.57 18.69
C VAL A 248 -19.39 23.82 17.83
N LEU A 249 -20.11 22.76 17.42
CA LEU A 249 -21.34 22.90 16.63
C LEU A 249 -22.45 23.61 17.42
N MET A 250 -22.60 23.31 18.71
CA MET A 250 -23.55 24.01 19.58
C MET A 250 -23.19 25.48 19.77
N GLN A 251 -21.90 25.79 19.90
CA GLN A 251 -21.43 27.15 20.01
C GLN A 251 -21.68 27.95 18.72
N LEU A 252 -21.36 27.37 17.55
CA LEU A 252 -21.67 27.97 16.24
C LEU A 252 -23.16 28.27 16.07
N ARG A 253 -24.04 27.36 16.51
CA ARG A 253 -25.49 27.57 16.48
C ARG A 253 -25.94 28.75 17.35
N LYS A 254 -25.31 28.95 18.52
CA LYS A 254 -25.61 30.08 19.42
C LYS A 254 -25.13 31.40 18.83
N ASP A 255 -23.93 31.40 18.25
CA ASP A 255 -23.29 32.60 17.70
C ASP A 255 -23.92 33.05 16.38
N ARG A 256 -24.45 32.10 15.59
CA ARG A 256 -25.02 32.34 14.26
C ARG A 256 -26.45 31.79 14.14
N PRO A 257 -27.42 32.28 14.95
CA PRO A 257 -28.74 31.67 15.08
C PRO A 257 -29.65 31.86 13.85
N ARG A 258 -29.28 32.78 12.94
CA ARG A 258 -30.03 33.07 11.71
C ARG A 258 -29.47 32.39 10.47
N ASP A 259 -28.29 31.76 10.59
CA ASP A 259 -27.66 31.09 9.47
C ASP A 259 -28.35 29.75 9.23
N GLY A 260 -28.70 29.48 7.97
CA GLY A 260 -29.28 28.19 7.57
C GLY A 260 -28.24 27.07 7.64
N VAL A 261 -28.65 25.92 8.15
CA VAL A 261 -27.90 24.68 7.98
C VAL A 261 -28.37 24.03 6.69
N TYR A 262 -27.46 23.86 5.74
CA TYR A 262 -27.78 23.27 4.45
C TYR A 262 -27.17 21.86 4.34
N SER A 263 -27.94 20.97 3.72
CA SER A 263 -27.44 19.71 3.18
C SER A 263 -26.85 20.00 1.80
N ILE A 264 -25.65 20.58 1.74
CA ILE A 264 -24.93 20.73 0.47
C ILE A 264 -23.93 19.58 0.36
N CYS A 265 -24.18 18.69 -0.60
CA CYS A 265 -23.13 17.91 -1.24
C CYS A 265 -22.58 18.79 -2.37
N PRO A 266 -21.36 19.35 -2.27
CA PRO A 266 -20.80 20.14 -3.35
C PRO A 266 -20.43 19.18 -4.48
N LEU A 267 -21.26 19.17 -5.53
CA LEU A 267 -20.85 18.75 -6.86
C LEU A 267 -20.62 20.00 -7.71
#